data_AF-A0A963LY39-F1
#
_entry.id   AF-A0A963LY39-F1
#
_cell.length_a   1.000
_cell.length_b   1.000
_cell.length_c   1.000
_cell.angle_alpha   90.00
_cell.angle_beta   90.00
_cell.angle_gamma   90.00
#
_symmetry.space_group_name_H-M   'P 1'
#
loop_
_entity.id
_entity.type
_entity.pdbx_description
1 polymer ?
#
loop_
_entity_poly.entity_id
_entity_poly.type
_entity_poly.pdbx_seq_one_letter_code
_entity_poly.pdbx_strand_id
1 'polypeptide(L)'
;PFWTLILLAGRMAIPSEQYEAASVDGATRWQKFRFITWPSMKGIYLTSTLLSMIWTLGDFNSVYLLTGGGPADLTHVLATLG
;
A
#
# COMPACT_ATOMS: atom_id res chain seq x y z
N PRO A 1 11.01 1.24 2.29
CA PRO A 1 11.32 0.75 3.66
C PRO A 1 10.14 0.88 4.63
N PHE A 2 9.44 2.03 4.65
CA PHE A 2 8.31 2.29 5.57
C PHE A 2 7.13 1.30 5.39
N TRP A 3 6.65 1.12 4.16
CA TRP A 3 5.55 0.20 3.86
C TRP A 3 5.85 -1.25 4.22
N THR A 4 7.09 -1.70 3.99
CA THR A 4 7.53 -3.06 4.33
C THR A 4 7.49 -3.32 5.83
N LEU A 5 7.84 -2.34 6.65
CA LEU A 5 7.76 -2.43 8.12
C LEU A 5 6.30 -2.52 8.60
N ILE A 6 5.41 -1.71 8.02
CA ILE A 6 3.98 -1.73 8.34
C ILE A 6 3.37 -3.10 8.00
N LEU A 7 3.68 -3.63 6.82
CA LEU A 7 3.17 -4.94 6.40
C LEU A 7 3.73 -6.07 7.28
N LEU A 8 4.99 -5.99 7.70
CA LEU A 8 5.59 -6.97 8.61
C LEU A 8 4.95 -6.92 9.99
N ALA A 9 4.78 -5.72 10.56
CA ALA A 9 4.10 -5.52 11.85
C ALA A 9 2.64 -6.00 11.79
N GLY A 10 1.94 -5.70 10.69
CA GLY A 10 0.58 -6.18 10.44
C GLY A 10 0.47 -7.70 10.39
N ARG A 11 1.51 -8.36 9.87
CA ARG A 11 1.56 -9.82 9.82
C ARG A 11 1.90 -10.45 11.18
N MET A 12 2.71 -9.77 12.00
CA MET A 12 2.97 -10.16 13.40
C MET A 12 1.75 -10.02 14.31
N ALA A 13 0.84 -9.10 13.98
CA ALA A 13 -0.41 -8.91 14.73
C ALA A 13 -1.43 -10.04 14.53
N ILE A 14 -1.23 -10.94 13.55
CA ILE A 14 -2.11 -12.09 13.33
C ILE A 14 -1.82 -13.14 14.40
N PRO A 15 -2.81 -13.54 15.24
CA PRO A 15 -2.60 -14.55 16.27
C PRO A 15 -2.15 -15.89 15.68
N SER A 16 -1.11 -16.49 16.28
CA SER A 16 -0.59 -17.81 15.86
C SER A 16 -1.62 -18.93 16.00
N GLU A 17 -2.53 -18.80 16.96
CA GLU A 17 -3.64 -19.75 17.22
C GLU A 17 -4.50 -20.00 15.98
N GLN A 18 -4.72 -18.99 15.13
CA GLN A 18 -5.50 -19.17 13.88
C GLN A 18 -4.81 -20.12 12.90
N TYR A 19 -3.47 -20.09 12.85
CA TYR A 19 -2.69 -20.99 12.00
C TYR A 19 -2.58 -22.39 12.59
N GLU A 20 -2.55 -22.51 13.93
CA GLU A 20 -2.55 -23.80 14.63
C GLU A 20 -3.89 -24.51 14.49
N ALA A 21 -5.01 -23.83 14.70
CA ALA A 21 -6.35 -24.37 14.47
C ALA A 21 -6.51 -24.87 13.03
N ALA A 22 -6.11 -24.06 12.04
CA ALA A 22 -6.12 -24.50 10.64
C ALA A 22 -5.14 -25.64 10.34
N SER A 23 -4.11 -25.86 11.17
CA SER A 23 -3.23 -27.02 11.04
C SER A 23 -3.90 -28.29 11.56
N VAL A 24 -4.64 -28.18 12.66
CA VAL A 24 -5.46 -29.27 13.22
C VAL A 24 -6.57 -29.66 12.25
N ASP A 25 -7.20 -28.69 11.60
CA ASP A 25 -8.22 -28.90 10.57
C ASP A 25 -7.67 -29.44 9.23
N GLY A 26 -6.36 -29.70 9.14
CA GLY A 26 -5.73 -30.25 7.93
C GLY A 26 -5.59 -29.26 6.76
N ALA A 27 -5.70 -27.95 7.02
CA ALA A 27 -5.61 -26.95 5.96
C ALA A 27 -4.19 -26.87 5.36
N THR A 28 -4.13 -26.83 4.04
CA THR A 28 -2.91 -26.66 3.26
C THR A 28 -2.32 -25.25 3.42
N ARG A 29 -1.03 -25.06 3.10
CA ARG A 29 -0.35 -23.75 3.18
C ARG A 29 -1.06 -22.66 2.36
N TRP A 30 -1.59 -23.02 1.19
CA TRP A 30 -2.34 -22.08 0.35
C TRP A 30 -3.67 -21.66 0.98
N GLN A 31 -4.40 -22.60 1.59
CA GLN A 31 -5.63 -22.28 2.33
C GLN A 31 -5.35 -21.34 3.51
N LYS A 32 -4.30 -21.61 4.29
CA LYS A 32 -3.89 -20.71 5.39
C LYS A 32 -3.51 -19.32 4.88
N PHE A 33 -2.85 -19.22 3.73
CA PHE A 33 -2.58 -17.91 3.13
C PHE A 33 -3.85 -17.19 2.70
N ARG A 34 -4.73 -17.86 1.95
CA ARG A 34 -5.92 -17.25 1.34
C ARG A 34 -7.07 -16.96 2.31
N PHE A 35 -7.20 -17.75 3.38
CA PHE A 35 -8.30 -17.68 4.35
C PHE A 35 -7.92 -17.07 5.70
N ILE A 36 -6.64 -17.05 6.08
CA ILE A 36 -6.18 -16.40 7.32
C ILE A 36 -5.39 -15.15 6.96
N THR A 37 -4.28 -15.31 6.25
CA THR A 37 -3.32 -14.22 6.05
C THR A 37 -3.91 -13.07 5.21
N TRP A 38 -4.49 -13.41 4.06
CA TRP A 38 -5.03 -12.44 3.10
C TRP A 38 -6.19 -11.60 3.68
N PRO A 39 -7.25 -12.20 4.27
CA PRO A 39 -8.33 -11.40 4.87
C PRO A 39 -7.87 -10.59 6.08
N SER A 40 -7.01 -11.13 6.94
CA SER A 40 -6.50 -10.41 8.12
C SER A 40 -5.63 -9.20 7.74
N MET A 41 -4.92 -9.25 6.62
CA MET A 41 -4.09 -8.13 6.15
C MET A 41 -4.83 -7.15 5.21
N LYS A 42 -6.05 -7.47 4.76
CA LYS A 42 -6.78 -6.67 3.76
C LYS A 42 -6.94 -5.20 4.16
N GLY A 43 -7.23 -4.92 5.44
CA GLY A 43 -7.37 -3.56 5.95
C GLY A 43 -6.07 -2.75 5.89
N ILE A 44 -4.94 -3.41 6.16
CA ILE A 44 -3.61 -2.79 6.12
C ILE A 44 -3.19 -2.53 4.67
N TYR A 45 -3.46 -3.48 3.75
CA TYR A 45 -3.21 -3.26 2.32
C TYR A 45 -4.05 -2.11 1.75
N LEU A 46 -5.33 -2.01 2.13
CA LEU A 46 -6.21 -0.95 1.65
C LEU A 46 -5.71 0.43 2.12
N THR A 47 -5.46 0.58 3.42
CA THR A 47 -5.01 1.85 4.01
C THR A 47 -3.64 2.27 3.49
N SER A 48 -2.69 1.33 3.39
CA SER A 48 -1.35 1.61 2.85
C SER A 48 -1.39 2.01 1.37
N THR A 49 -2.21 1.36 0.56
CA THR A 49 -2.33 1.68 -0.88
C THR A 49 -2.98 3.04 -1.07
N LEU A 50 -4.05 3.34 -0.35
CA LEU A 50 -4.72 4.65 -0.42
C LEU A 50 -3.78 5.77 0.02
N LEU A 51 -3.09 5.59 1.13
CA LEU A 51 -2.16 6.60 1.63
C LEU A 51 -0.97 6.76 0.68
N SER A 52 -0.43 5.66 0.13
CA SER A 52 0.59 5.72 -0.93
C SER A 52 0.09 6.48 -2.16
N MET A 53 -1.15 6.27 -2.57
CA MET A 53 -1.76 6.96 -3.70
C MET A 53 -1.91 8.46 -3.43
N ILE A 54 -2.39 8.86 -2.26
CA ILE A 54 -2.49 10.27 -1.84
C ILE A 54 -1.12 10.94 -1.87
N TRP A 55 -0.11 10.28 -1.30
CA TRP A 55 1.27 10.80 -1.30
C TRP A 55 1.84 10.89 -2.72
N THR A 56 1.65 9.87 -3.55
CA THR A 56 2.13 9.85 -4.95
C THR A 56 1.46 10.93 -5.79
N LEU A 57 0.17 11.20 -5.57
CA LEU A 57 -0.55 12.28 -6.26
C LEU A 57 -0.14 13.67 -5.77
N GLY A 58 0.16 13.81 -4.47
CA GLY A 58 0.67 15.05 -3.88
C GLY A 58 2.13 15.36 -4.27
N ASP A 59 2.90 14.33 -4.65
CA ASP A 59 4.30 14.43 -5.09
C ASP A 59 4.41 14.80 -6.58
N PHE A 60 3.67 15.82 -7.02
CA PHE A 60 3.75 16.38 -8.38
C PHE A 60 5.16 16.91 -8.71
N ASN A 61 5.94 17.22 -7.67
CA ASN A 61 7.30 17.71 -7.77
C ASN A 61 8.28 16.62 -8.24
N SER A 62 8.12 15.36 -7.82
CA SER A 62 9.01 14.26 -8.23
C SER A 62 8.86 13.90 -9.71
N VAL A 63 7.63 13.91 -10.25
CA VAL A 63 7.40 13.75 -11.70
C VAL A 63 7.96 14.93 -12.49
N TYR A 64 7.76 16.17 -12.00
CA TYR A 64 8.32 17.38 -12.60
C TYR A 64 9.85 17.41 -12.58
N LEU A 65 10.48 16.92 -11.50
CA LEU A 65 11.94 16.80 -11.34
C LEU A 65 12.55 15.68 -12.17
N LEU A 66 11.87 14.53 -12.31
CA LEU A 66 12.32 13.41 -13.17
C LEU A 66 12.13 13.68 -14.67
N THR A 67 11.15 14.50 -15.06
CA THR A 67 10.93 14.92 -16.46
C THR A 67 11.58 16.26 -16.81
N GLY A 68 12.17 16.95 -15.83
CA GLY A 68 13.00 18.15 -16.03
C GLY A 68 12.24 19.38 -16.50
N GLY A 69 10.91 19.42 -16.43
CA GLY A 69 10.11 20.53 -16.95
C GLY A 69 10.37 20.82 -18.44
N GLY A 70 9.70 20.11 -19.35
CA GLY A 70 9.65 20.52 -20.76
C GLY A 70 8.63 19.73 -21.58
N PRO A 71 7.84 20.35 -22.48
CA PRO A 71 8.14 21.59 -23.21
C PRO A 71 7.20 22.78 -22.90
N ALA A 72 7.84 23.94 -22.71
CA ALA A 72 7.33 25.29 -22.99
C ALA A 72 5.98 25.70 -22.39
N ASP A 73 6.02 26.39 -21.25
CA ASP A 73 5.14 27.54 -20.90
C ASP A 73 3.61 27.42 -21.10
N LEU A 74 3.04 26.21 -21.21
CA LEU A 74 1.61 26.03 -21.50
C LEU A 74 0.76 25.58 -20.31
N THR A 75 1.37 25.31 -19.14
CA THR A 75 0.61 25.06 -17.91
C THR A 75 0.40 26.36 -17.12
N HIS A 76 -0.27 27.32 -17.75
CA HIS A 76 -0.91 28.39 -16.98
C HIS A 76 -2.03 27.78 -16.15
N VAL A 77 -1.86 27.81 -14.83
CA VAL A 77 -2.92 27.52 -13.88
C VAL A 77 -3.77 28.79 -13.74
N LEU A 78 -5.08 28.64 -13.56
CA LEU A 78 -6.03 29.74 -13.30
C LEU A 78 -5.61 30.70 -12.17
N ALA A 79 -4.69 30.28 -11.30
CA ALA A 79 -4.11 31.10 -10.23
C ALA A 79 -3.09 32.16 -10.69
N THR A 80 -2.67 32.15 -11.96
CA THR A 80 -1.77 33.17 -12.55
C THR A 80 -2.46 34.11 -13.53
N LEU A 81 -3.79 34.00 -13.70
CA LEU A 81 -4.59 35.01 -14.40
C LEU A 81 -4.79 36.21 -13.48
N GLY A 82 -3.80 37.10 -13.47
CA GLY A 82 -3.85 38.44 -12.89
C GLY A 82 -3.25 39.42 -13.89
#